data_AF-A0A1G9QGJ3-F1
#
_entry.id   AF-A0A1G9QGJ3-F1
#
_cell.length_a   1.000
_cell.length_b   1.000
_cell.length_c   1.000
_cell.angle_alpha   90.00
_cell.angle_beta   90.00
_cell.angle_gamma   90.00
#
_symmetry.space_group_name_H-M   'P 1'
#
loop_
_entity.id
_entity.type
_entity.pdbx_description
1 polymer ?
#
loop_
_entity_poly.entity_id
_entity_poly.type
_entity_poly.pdbx_seq_one_letter_code
_entity_poly.pdbx_strand_id
1 'polypeptide(L)'
;MNVILIYKSMPVEIKALTHTNTDGTYTIFVNSLVDHDVQVKGVLHEISHIQNGNFNSDAHADVLEHLLHNHEIKESDLPDIQFFVVA
;
A
#
# COMPACT_ATOMS: atom_id res chain seq x y z
N MET A 1 5.61 11.69 6.94
CA MET A 1 5.78 10.22 6.84
C MET A 1 6.66 9.93 5.62
N ASN A 2 7.70 9.10 5.74
CA ASN A 2 8.57 8.75 4.61
C ASN A 2 8.37 7.28 4.25
N VAL A 3 7.99 7.03 3.00
CA VAL A 3 7.70 5.69 2.46
C VAL A 3 8.55 5.45 1.24
N ILE A 4 9.22 4.30 1.19
CA ILE A 4 10.02 3.83 0.07
C ILE A 4 9.24 2.72 -0.64
N LEU A 5 9.00 2.86 -1.94
CA LEU A 5 8.39 1.81 -2.76
C LEU A 5 9.48 1.00 -3.45
N ILE A 6 9.47 -0.34 -3.27
CA ILE A 6 10.39 -1.25 -3.95
C ILE A 6 9.58 -2.25 -4.77
N TYR A 7 9.70 -2.18 -6.09
CA TYR A 7 9.07 -3.13 -7.00
C TYR A 7 9.92 -4.39 -7.11
N LYS A 8 9.32 -5.56 -6.86
CA LYS A 8 10.01 -6.85 -6.92
C LYS A 8 9.04 -7.98 -7.31
N SER A 9 9.55 -8.99 -8.00
CA SER A 9 8.80 -10.22 -8.24
C SER A 9 8.54 -10.98 -6.94
N MET A 10 7.27 -11.24 -6.64
CA MET A 10 6.80 -11.95 -5.46
C MET A 10 5.71 -12.96 -5.85
N PRO A 11 5.38 -13.95 -5.00
CA PRO A 11 4.21 -14.82 -5.22
C PRO A 11 2.97 -13.98 -5.53
N VAL A 12 2.18 -14.40 -6.52
CA VAL A 12 1.05 -13.61 -7.07
C VAL A 12 -0.05 -13.34 -6.05
N GLU A 13 -0.10 -14.14 -4.99
CA GLU A 13 -1.01 -13.97 -3.85
C GLU A 13 -0.68 -12.73 -3.01
N ILE A 14 0.58 -12.26 -3.07
CA ILE A 14 1.06 -11.09 -2.33
C ILE A 14 1.09 -9.90 -3.30
N LYS A 15 0.21 -8.92 -3.08
CA LYS A 15 0.10 -7.70 -3.90
C LYS A 15 1.13 -6.65 -3.50
N ALA A 16 1.21 -6.39 -2.20
CA ALA A 16 2.21 -5.54 -1.57
C ALA A 16 2.43 -5.99 -0.11
N LEU A 17 3.49 -5.50 0.53
CA LEU A 17 3.71 -5.68 1.98
C LEU A 17 4.54 -4.54 2.57
N THR A 18 4.23 -4.14 3.80
CA THR A 18 4.96 -3.10 4.54
C THR A 18 6.00 -3.68 5.47
N HIS A 19 7.18 -3.06 5.49
CA HIS A 19 8.20 -3.23 6.52
C HIS A 19 8.44 -1.88 7.22
N THR A 20 8.35 -1.88 8.55
CA THR A 20 8.71 -0.72 9.37
C THR A 20 10.21 -0.74 9.64
N ASN A 21 10.92 0.31 9.21
CA ASN A 21 12.36 0.43 9.39
C ASN A 21 12.70 0.96 10.80
N THR A 22 13.93 0.69 11.25
CA THR A 22 14.42 1.12 12.57
C THR A 22 14.60 2.64 12.71
N ASP A 23 14.71 3.35 11.59
CA ASP A 23 14.84 4.81 11.52
C ASP A 23 13.49 5.55 11.51
N GLY A 24 12.38 4.82 11.63
CA GLY A 24 11.02 5.38 11.62
C GLY A 24 10.47 5.64 10.21
N THR A 25 11.16 5.17 9.16
CA THR A 25 10.61 5.14 7.79
C THR A 25 9.89 3.81 7.52
N TYR A 26 9.20 3.74 6.39
CA TYR A 26 8.51 2.53 5.95
C TYR A 26 8.98 2.13 4.56
N THR A 27 9.03 0.82 4.30
CA THR A 27 9.28 0.27 2.97
C THR A 27 8.10 -0.59 2.56
N ILE A 28 7.45 -0.24 1.46
CA ILE A 28 6.41 -1.05 0.84
C ILE A 28 7.03 -1.81 -0.33
N PHE A 29 7.02 -3.13 -0.26
CA PHE A 29 7.38 -3.96 -1.40
C PHE A 29 6.14 -4.17 -2.27
N VAL A 30 6.25 -3.88 -3.56
CA VAL A 30 5.13 -3.93 -4.52
C VAL A 30 5.40 -5.07 -5.51
N ASN A 31 4.41 -5.94 -5.73
CA ASN A 31 4.59 -7.07 -6.62
C ASN A 31 4.63 -6.60 -8.08
N SER A 32 5.78 -6.77 -8.74
CA SER A 32 5.95 -6.36 -10.13
C SER A 32 5.29 -7.32 -11.14
N LEU A 33 4.76 -8.47 -10.68
CA LEU A 33 4.11 -9.47 -11.55
C LEU A 33 2.60 -9.27 -11.70
N VAL A 34 1.98 -8.39 -10.91
CA VAL A 34 0.53 -8.08 -11.02
C VAL A 34 0.31 -6.78 -11.79
N ASP A 35 -0.91 -6.58 -12.29
CA ASP A 35 -1.27 -5.39 -13.07
C ASP A 35 -1.11 -4.09 -12.28
N HIS A 36 -0.83 -2.99 -12.99
CA HIS A 36 -0.57 -1.68 -12.38
C HIS A 36 -1.69 -1.22 -11.43
N ASP A 37 -2.97 -1.41 -11.79
CA ASP A 37 -4.09 -1.09 -10.90
C ASP A 37 -4.06 -1.90 -9.59
N VAL A 38 -3.65 -3.17 -9.65
CA VAL A 38 -3.50 -4.03 -8.47
C VAL A 38 -2.30 -3.57 -7.63
N GLN A 39 -1.22 -3.12 -8.26
CA GLN A 39 -0.07 -2.54 -7.58
C GLN A 39 -0.46 -1.26 -6.82
N VAL A 40 -1.21 -0.36 -7.46
CA VAL A 40 -1.70 0.88 -6.84
C VAL A 40 -2.60 0.56 -5.64
N LYS A 41 -3.56 -0.36 -5.79
CA LYS A 41 -4.43 -0.82 -4.69
C LYS A 41 -3.63 -1.40 -3.52
N GLY A 42 -2.66 -2.27 -3.82
CA GLY A 42 -1.76 -2.84 -2.82
C GLY A 42 -1.01 -1.76 -2.04
N VAL A 43 -0.44 -0.75 -2.73
CA VAL A 43 0.24 0.36 -2.06
C VAL A 43 -0.71 1.16 -1.16
N LEU A 44 -1.93 1.44 -1.61
CA LEU A 44 -2.93 2.18 -0.83
C LEU A 44 -3.37 1.42 0.43
N HIS A 45 -3.54 0.11 0.32
CA HIS A 45 -3.82 -0.78 1.45
C HIS A 45 -2.72 -0.70 2.51
N GLU A 46 -1.46 -0.86 2.09
CA GLU A 46 -0.29 -0.77 2.96
C GLU A 46 -0.13 0.62 3.62
N ILE A 47 -0.38 1.70 2.87
CA ILE A 47 -0.40 3.07 3.41
C ILE A 47 -1.46 3.21 4.51
N SER A 48 -2.64 2.62 4.32
CA SER A 48 -3.73 2.66 5.30
C SER A 48 -3.33 1.95 6.60
N HIS A 49 -2.55 0.87 6.52
CA HIS A 49 -1.98 0.20 7.69
C HIS A 49 -0.99 1.09 8.45
N ILE A 50 -0.12 1.78 7.72
CA ILE A 50 0.86 2.71 8.31
C ILE A 50 0.14 3.85 9.06
N GLN A 51 -0.88 4.46 8.45
CA GLN A 51 -1.62 5.58 9.06
C GLN A 51 -2.43 5.17 10.30
N ASN A 52 -3.06 4.00 10.27
CA ASN A 52 -3.91 3.53 11.37
C ASN A 52 -3.13 2.82 12.49
N GLY A 53 -1.82 2.61 12.32
CA GLY A 53 -0.98 1.89 13.28
C GLY A 53 -1.35 0.41 13.49
N ASN A 54 -2.27 -0.11 12.66
CA ASN A 54 -2.85 -1.44 12.78
C ASN A 54 -2.34 -2.33 11.65
N PHE A 55 -1.18 -2.94 11.86
CA PHE A 55 -0.56 -3.89 10.93
C PHE A 55 -1.14 -5.32 11.02
N ASN A 56 -2.19 -5.55 11.83
CA ASN A 56 -2.64 -6.89 12.24
C ASN A 56 -4.15 -7.13 12.04
N SER A 57 -4.83 -6.28 11.25
CA SER A 57 -6.29 -6.37 11.00
C SER A 57 -6.59 -6.79 9.55
N ASP A 58 -5.88 -7.83 9.08
CA ASP A 58 -6.03 -8.39 7.72
C ASP A 58 -7.48 -8.79 7.40
N ALA A 59 -8.23 -9.27 8.38
CA ALA A 59 -9.57 -9.85 8.16
C ALA A 59 -10.67 -8.84 7.79
N HIS A 60 -10.47 -7.53 7.99
CA HIS A 60 -11.52 -6.52 7.77
C HIS A 60 -11.21 -5.56 6.61
N ALA A 61 -9.93 -5.33 6.30
CA ALA A 61 -9.53 -4.44 5.21
C ALA A 61 -9.82 -5.07 3.84
N ASP A 62 -9.55 -6.37 3.65
CA ASP A 62 -9.90 -7.09 2.42
C ASP A 62 -11.42 -7.08 2.16
N VAL A 63 -12.23 -7.21 3.21
CA VAL A 63 -13.70 -7.17 3.10
C VAL A 63 -14.20 -5.77 2.77
N LEU A 64 -13.62 -4.73 3.38
CA LEU A 64 -13.91 -3.33 3.05
C LEU A 64 -13.46 -2.97 1.64
N GLU A 65 -12.28 -3.40 1.21
CA GLU A 65 -11.75 -3.19 -0.16
C GLU A 65 -12.62 -3.91 -1.20
N HIS A 66 -13.14 -5.09 -0.86
CA HIS A 66 -14.10 -5.82 -1.69
C HIS A 66 -15.49 -5.14 -1.75
N LEU A 67 -15.93 -4.51 -0.67
CA LEU A 67 -17.18 -3.75 -0.61
C LEU A 67 -17.07 -2.36 -1.25
N LEU A 68 -15.88 -1.75 -1.21
CA LEU A 68 -15.55 -0.44 -1.75
C LEU A 68 -15.02 -0.49 -3.19
N HIS A 69 -15.08 -1.65 -3.85
CA HIS A 69 -14.60 -1.86 -5.22
C HIS A 69 -15.21 -0.93 -6.31
N ASN A 70 -16.08 0.02 -5.95
CA ASN A 70 -16.64 1.09 -6.78
C ASN A 70 -16.23 2.52 -6.36
N HIS A 71 -15.30 2.69 -5.40
CA HIS A 71 -14.83 4.01 -5.00
C HIS A 71 -13.42 4.26 -5.52
N GLU A 72 -13.29 5.18 -6.48
CA GLU A 72 -12.00 5.71 -6.92
C GLU A 72 -11.39 6.53 -5.78
N ILE A 73 -10.25 6.10 -5.25
CA ILE A 73 -9.47 6.86 -4.26
C ILE A 73 -8.90 8.09 -4.95
N LYS A 74 -9.22 9.28 -4.43
CA LYS A 74 -8.75 10.57 -4.96
C LYS A 74 -7.60 11.09 -4.11
N GLU A 75 -6.75 11.96 -4.68
CA GLU A 75 -5.67 12.62 -3.93
C GLU A 75 -6.17 13.37 -2.69
N SER A 76 -7.42 13.86 -2.72
CA SER A 76 -8.08 14.49 -1.56
C SER A 76 -8.25 13.57 -0.35
N ASP A 77 -8.25 12.25 -0.57
CA ASP A 77 -8.42 11.26 0.49
C ASP A 77 -7.10 11.00 1.24
N LEU A 78 -5.97 11.49 0.70
CA LEU A 78 -4.61 11.25 1.21
C LEU A 78 -3.79 12.56 1.33
N PRO A 79 -4.29 13.59 2.05
CA PRO A 79 -3.69 14.93 2.05
C PRO A 79 -2.27 14.99 2.62
N ASP A 80 -1.87 14.00 3.43
CA ASP A 80 -0.58 13.97 4.13
C ASP A 80 0.50 13.12 3.42
N ILE A 81 0.21 12.62 2.21
CA ILE A 81 1.12 11.72 1.48
C ILE A 81 1.68 12.43 0.25
N GLN A 82 3.00 12.47 0.15
CA GLN A 82 3.73 13.01 -0.99
C GLN A 82 4.44 11.89 -1.73
N PHE A 83 4.10 11.69 -3.00
CA PHE A 83 4.74 10.71 -3.87
C PHE A 83 5.90 11.35 -4.62
N PHE A 84 7.10 10.77 -4.52
CA PHE A 84 8.27 11.19 -5.28
C PHE A 84 8.73 10.04 -6.17
N VAL A 85 8.80 10.29 -7.48
CA VAL A 85 9.36 9.33 -8.44
C VAL A 85 10.82 9.73 -8.69
N VAL A 86 11.75 8.85 -8.36
CA VAL A 86 13.17 9.02 -8.69
C VAL A 86 13.44 8.21 -9.95
N ALA A 87 13.77 8.91 -11.04
CA ALA A 87 14.13 8.35 -12.34
C ALA A 87 15.62 7.99 -12.41
#